data_AF-A0A8J6J283-F1
#
_entry.id   AF-A0A8J6J283-F1
#
_cell.length_a   1.000
_cell.length_b   1.000
_cell.length_c   1.000
_cell.angle_alpha   90.00
_cell.angle_beta   90.00
_cell.angle_gamma   90.00
#
_symmetry.space_group_name_H-M   'P 1'
#
loop_
_entity.id
_entity.type
_entity.pdbx_description
1 polymer ?
#
loop_
_entity_poly.entity_id
_entity_poly.type
_entity_poly.pdbx_seq_one_letter_code
_entity_poly.pdbx_strand_id
1 'polypeptide(L)'
;MGKNVYLPGLALLSGILGLGLRLWQRRVSFDPETLLFLSGCPAPTLLLALTAAVAAVLLVSLRRESPPKTAAEVLACPSTLYMTLMAAGALLMLVGGALSVQEGLYQLTVWRVDPAAEPVTYPIALLLCALFSFLSGPALLMLGRESYRGPITQKAGPWSLAQPAAGLAWLFATHLKHGTDPVLMDYGPALAAVAFLMLGSYELAALRYAHPHPRRGLFCCLMSVYLGLLSLGDSLEPFRLALAAAFLLSNLAGAMALLSHMGPVRSGGARLAPKKEINNEGDHNNGE
;
A
#
# COMPACT_ATOMS: atom_id res chain seq x y z
N MET A 1 2.96 -0.83 26.01
CA MET A 1 2.84 -1.59 24.73
C MET A 1 1.53 -1.17 24.09
N GLY A 2 1.36 -0.71 22.85
CA GLY A 2 2.24 -0.53 21.69
C GLY A 2 1.30 -0.25 20.51
N LYS A 3 0.65 0.92 20.44
CA LYS A 3 -0.30 1.25 19.36
C LYS A 3 0.33 1.19 17.97
N ASN A 4 1.65 1.39 17.89
CA ASN A 4 2.47 1.19 16.69
C ASN A 4 2.40 -0.25 16.15
N VAL A 5 2.01 -1.23 16.98
CA VAL A 5 1.82 -2.64 16.59
C VAL A 5 0.34 -2.98 16.42
N TYR A 6 -0.56 -2.34 17.18
CA TYR A 6 -1.99 -2.65 17.17
C TYR A 6 -2.68 -2.35 15.84
N LEU A 7 -2.46 -1.16 15.27
CA LEU A 7 -3.10 -0.76 14.00
C LEU A 7 -2.63 -1.58 12.80
N PRO A 8 -1.33 -1.80 12.57
CA PRO A 8 -0.88 -2.67 11.48
C PRO A 8 -1.25 -4.14 11.76
N GLY A 9 -1.21 -4.59 13.02
CA GLY A 9 -1.69 -5.92 13.39
C GLY A 9 -3.18 -6.12 13.09
N LEU A 10 -4.02 -5.12 13.36
CA LEU A 10 -5.45 -5.15 13.03
C LEU A 10 -5.67 -5.20 11.51
N ALA A 11 -4.93 -4.39 10.74
CA ALA A 11 -5.02 -4.41 9.28
C ALA A 11 -4.59 -5.77 8.69
N LEU A 12 -3.54 -6.39 9.24
CA LEU A 12 -3.09 -7.72 8.82
C LEU A 12 -4.12 -8.80 9.19
N LEU A 13 -4.62 -8.82 10.44
CA LEU A 13 -5.61 -9.80 10.89
C LEU A 13 -6.92 -9.67 10.11
N SER A 14 -7.40 -8.44 9.91
CA SER A 14 -8.60 -8.20 9.09
C SER A 14 -8.36 -8.56 7.62
N GLY A 15 -7.16 -8.35 7.08
CA GLY A 15 -6.81 -8.76 5.71
C GLY A 15 -6.79 -10.27 5.52
N ILE A 16 -6.23 -11.02 6.49
CA ILE A 16 -6.25 -12.49 6.48
C ILE A 16 -7.69 -13.01 6.61
N LEU A 17 -8.49 -12.41 7.50
CA LEU A 17 -9.91 -12.76 7.63
C LEU A 17 -10.68 -12.46 6.33
N GLY A 18 -10.41 -11.32 5.71
CA GLY A 18 -10.97 -10.93 4.42
C GLY A 18 -10.62 -11.94 3.32
N LEU A 19 -9.35 -12.34 3.22
CA LEU A 19 -8.89 -13.38 2.29
C LEU A 19 -9.67 -14.69 2.48
N GLY A 20 -9.81 -15.15 3.72
CA GLY A 20 -10.59 -16.36 4.02
C GLY A 20 -12.05 -16.24 3.58
N LEU A 21 -12.66 -15.08 3.85
CA LEU A 21 -14.04 -14.80 3.44
C LEU A 21 -14.19 -14.70 1.92
N ARG A 22 -13.19 -14.16 1.21
CA ARG A 22 -13.18 -14.07 -0.26
C ARG A 22 -13.05 -15.45 -0.90
N LEU A 23 -12.16 -16.30 -0.37
CA LEU A 23 -12.02 -17.69 -0.81
C LEU A 23 -13.31 -18.48 -0.54
N TRP A 24 -13.96 -18.25 0.61
CA TRP A 24 -15.25 -18.87 0.91
C TRP A 24 -16.37 -18.37 -0.02
N GLN A 25 -16.44 -17.06 -0.29
CA GLN A 25 -17.38 -16.49 -1.25
C GLN A 25 -17.24 -17.14 -2.63
N ARG A 26 -16.00 -17.26 -3.14
CA ARG A 26 -15.75 -17.90 -4.44
C ARG A 26 -16.12 -19.39 -4.45
N ARG A 27 -16.09 -20.09 -3.31
CA ARG A 27 -16.50 -21.50 -3.25
C ARG A 27 -18.01 -21.70 -3.18
N VAL A 28 -18.73 -20.80 -2.51
CA VAL A 28 -20.16 -20.99 -2.21
C VAL A 28 -21.07 -20.24 -3.18
N SER A 29 -20.63 -19.08 -3.67
CA SER A 29 -21.48 -18.17 -4.43
C SER A 29 -21.16 -18.12 -5.91
N PHE A 30 -20.05 -18.70 -6.36
CA PHE A 30 -19.65 -18.70 -7.76
C PHE A 30 -20.17 -19.95 -8.45
N ASP A 31 -20.98 -19.76 -9.49
CA ASP A 31 -21.43 -20.85 -10.35
C ASP A 31 -20.49 -20.97 -11.56
N PRO A 32 -19.75 -22.09 -11.71
CA PRO A 32 -18.76 -22.25 -12.78
C PRO A 32 -19.39 -22.37 -14.17
N GLU A 33 -20.66 -22.76 -14.27
CA GLU A 33 -21.35 -22.94 -15.56
C GLU A 33 -21.86 -21.60 -16.11
N THR A 34 -22.34 -20.72 -15.24
CA THR A 34 -22.90 -19.43 -15.65
C THR A 34 -21.89 -18.29 -15.54
N LEU A 35 -20.75 -18.50 -14.89
CA LEU A 35 -19.75 -17.48 -14.53
C LEU A 35 -20.38 -16.29 -13.77
N LEU A 36 -21.47 -16.55 -13.05
CA LEU A 36 -22.19 -15.55 -12.28
C LEU A 36 -22.19 -15.89 -10.80
N PHE A 37 -22.27 -14.83 -9.98
CA PHE A 37 -22.54 -15.01 -8.57
C PHE A 37 -24.03 -15.18 -8.32
N LEU A 38 -24.41 -16.22 -7.58
CA LEU A 38 -25.81 -16.44 -7.20
C LEU A 38 -26.33 -15.27 -6.35
N SER A 39 -27.51 -14.76 -6.71
CA SER A 39 -28.23 -13.76 -5.94
C SER A 39 -28.78 -14.37 -4.64
N GLY A 40 -28.60 -13.65 -3.52
CA GLY A 40 -29.09 -14.07 -2.20
C GLY A 40 -28.08 -14.80 -1.31
N CYS A 41 -26.86 -15.09 -1.78
CA CYS A 41 -25.81 -15.59 -0.90
C CYS A 41 -25.35 -14.53 0.12
N PRO A 42 -25.11 -14.90 1.40
CA PRO A 42 -24.66 -13.95 2.42
C PRO A 42 -23.18 -13.55 2.27
N ALA A 43 -22.39 -14.31 1.51
CA ALA A 43 -20.95 -14.09 1.37
C ALA A 43 -20.57 -12.69 0.81
N PRO A 44 -21.17 -12.19 -0.30
CA PRO A 44 -20.89 -10.84 -0.79
C PRO A 44 -21.28 -9.73 0.19
N THR A 45 -22.41 -9.87 0.90
CA THR A 45 -22.86 -8.86 1.87
C THR A 45 -21.98 -8.85 3.11
N LEU A 46 -21.54 -10.02 3.60
CA LEU A 46 -20.57 -10.14 4.69
C LEU A 46 -19.23 -9.50 4.34
N LEU A 47 -18.75 -9.67 3.11
CA LEU A 47 -17.47 -9.10 2.67
C LEU A 47 -17.54 -7.57 2.55
N LEU A 48 -18.67 -7.04 2.09
CA LEU A 48 -18.93 -5.61 2.08
C LEU A 48 -19.05 -5.06 3.51
N ALA A 49 -19.76 -5.76 4.40
CA ALA A 49 -19.90 -5.39 5.80
C ALA A 49 -18.55 -5.40 6.54
N LEU A 50 -17.71 -6.41 6.33
CA LEU A 50 -16.36 -6.47 6.89
C LEU A 50 -15.51 -5.30 6.41
N THR A 51 -15.53 -5.01 5.11
CA THR A 51 -14.78 -3.90 4.52
C THR A 51 -15.24 -2.55 5.09
N ALA A 52 -16.55 -2.35 5.21
CA ALA A 52 -17.11 -1.14 5.82
C ALA A 52 -16.75 -1.03 7.31
N ALA A 53 -16.77 -2.14 8.06
CA ALA A 53 -16.39 -2.17 9.46
C ALA A 53 -14.91 -1.83 9.67
N VAL A 54 -14.02 -2.42 8.87
CA VAL A 54 -12.57 -2.12 8.91
C VAL A 54 -12.33 -0.65 8.59
N ALA A 55 -12.95 -0.11 7.54
CA ALA A 55 -12.84 1.30 7.19
C ALA A 55 -13.32 2.21 8.34
N ALA A 56 -14.47 1.90 8.95
CA ALA A 56 -15.01 2.66 10.08
C ALA A 56 -14.09 2.62 11.31
N VAL A 57 -13.58 1.44 11.68
CA VAL A 57 -12.66 1.26 12.82
C VAL A 57 -11.37 2.05 12.59
N LEU A 58 -10.81 2.01 11.37
CA LEU A 58 -9.62 2.79 11.02
C LEU A 58 -9.90 4.29 11.10
N LEU A 59 -11.00 4.78 10.51
CA LEU A 59 -11.37 6.20 10.58
C LEU A 59 -11.54 6.69 12.01
N VAL A 60 -12.21 5.92 12.87
CA VAL A 60 -12.39 6.27 14.29
C VAL A 60 -11.07 6.26 15.05
N SER A 61 -10.20 5.29 14.76
CA SER A 61 -8.88 5.19 15.41
C SER A 61 -7.97 6.36 15.05
N LEU A 62 -7.97 6.75 13.77
CA LEU A 62 -7.13 7.82 13.23
C LEU A 62 -7.59 9.23 13.66
N ARG A 63 -8.88 9.43 13.96
CA ARG A 63 -9.38 10.70 14.53
C ARG A 63 -8.69 11.08 15.84
N ARG A 64 -8.19 10.09 16.59
CA ARG A 64 -7.57 10.28 17.91
C ARG A 64 -6.08 10.64 17.83
N GLU A 65 -5.47 10.64 16.64
CA GLU A 65 -4.05 10.89 16.43
C GLU A 65 -3.78 12.33 16.02
N SER A 66 -2.85 13.02 16.67
CA SER A 66 -2.46 14.37 16.28
C SER A 66 -1.53 14.32 15.06
N PRO A 67 -1.73 15.15 14.02
CA PRO A 67 -0.80 15.21 12.92
C PRO A 67 0.58 15.71 13.41
N PRO A 68 1.70 15.12 12.94
CA PRO A 68 3.04 15.59 13.22
C PRO A 68 3.32 16.97 12.62
N LYS A 69 4.29 17.70 13.20
CA LYS A 69 4.60 19.10 12.86
C LYS A 69 5.37 19.27 11.55
N THR A 70 6.20 18.27 11.18
CA THR A 70 7.11 18.40 10.04
C THR A 70 7.20 17.08 9.26
N ALA A 71 7.06 17.15 7.93
CA ALA A 71 7.11 15.98 7.04
C ALA A 71 8.38 15.12 7.16
N ALA A 72 9.54 15.75 7.44
CA ALA A 72 10.81 15.06 7.62
C ALA A 72 10.85 14.18 8.88
N GLU A 73 10.19 14.62 9.96
CA GLU A 73 10.09 13.82 11.18
C GLU A 73 9.22 12.58 10.96
N VAL A 74 8.17 12.68 10.14
CA VAL A 74 7.20 11.60 9.88
C VAL A 74 7.81 10.39 9.18
N LEU A 75 8.77 10.63 8.28
CA LEU A 75 9.31 9.60 7.41
C LEU A 75 10.56 8.93 7.98
N ALA A 76 11.18 9.49 9.03
CA ALA A 76 12.37 8.93 9.64
C ALA A 76 12.02 7.68 10.48
N CYS A 77 12.39 6.49 10.04
CA CYS A 77 12.15 5.25 10.79
C CYS A 77 13.44 4.41 10.88
N PRO A 78 14.21 4.52 11.98
CA PRO A 78 15.44 3.76 12.17
C PRO A 78 15.13 2.32 12.62
N SER A 79 14.28 1.59 11.89
CA SER A 79 13.97 0.19 12.16
C SER A 79 14.49 -0.73 11.06
N THR A 80 15.14 -1.83 11.45
CA THR A 80 15.64 -2.84 10.50
C THR A 80 14.49 -3.46 9.71
N LEU A 81 13.34 -3.67 10.37
CA LEU A 81 12.14 -4.22 9.74
C LEU A 81 11.64 -3.33 8.58
N TYR A 82 11.62 -2.01 8.78
CA TYR A 82 11.25 -1.06 7.72
C TYR A 82 12.15 -1.22 6.48
N MET A 83 13.47 -1.26 6.68
CA MET A 83 14.40 -1.42 5.56
C MET A 83 14.23 -2.79 4.87
N THR A 84 14.00 -3.86 5.62
CA THR A 84 13.76 -5.20 5.03
C THR A 84 12.49 -5.25 4.19
N LEU A 85 11.40 -4.60 4.63
CA LEU A 85 10.15 -4.54 3.86
C LEU A 85 10.31 -3.70 2.60
N MET A 86 11.01 -2.56 2.68
CA MET A 86 11.31 -1.74 1.51
C MET A 86 12.19 -2.49 0.50
N ALA A 87 13.21 -3.23 0.97
CA ALA A 87 14.07 -4.03 0.11
C ALA A 87 13.34 -5.22 -0.53
N ALA A 88 12.52 -5.94 0.24
CA ALA A 88 11.69 -7.02 -0.28
C ALA A 88 10.66 -6.50 -1.30
N GLY A 89 10.03 -5.36 -1.01
CA GLY A 89 9.13 -4.68 -1.95
C GLY A 89 9.84 -4.22 -3.23
N ALA A 90 11.08 -3.74 -3.12
CA ALA A 90 11.90 -3.35 -4.27
C ALA A 90 12.22 -4.55 -5.18
N LEU A 91 12.64 -5.68 -4.61
CA LEU A 91 12.91 -6.90 -5.37
C LEU A 91 11.64 -7.42 -6.06
N LEU A 92 10.51 -7.41 -5.34
CA LEU A 92 9.22 -7.81 -5.91
C LEU A 92 8.73 -6.84 -6.99
N MET A 93 9.06 -5.55 -6.92
CA MET A 93 8.80 -4.61 -8.02
C MET A 93 9.59 -4.95 -9.28
N LEU A 94 10.86 -5.34 -9.14
CA LEU A 94 11.66 -5.77 -10.28
C LEU A 94 11.12 -7.07 -10.90
N VAL A 95 10.73 -8.04 -10.06
CA VAL A 95 10.09 -9.29 -10.51
C VAL A 95 8.75 -9.01 -11.18
N GLY A 96 7.90 -8.18 -10.56
CA GLY A 96 6.61 -7.75 -11.12
C GLY A 96 6.78 -7.01 -12.45
N GLY A 97 7.81 -6.18 -12.58
CA GLY A 97 8.19 -5.53 -13.83
C GLY A 97 8.57 -6.53 -14.92
N ALA A 98 9.44 -7.50 -14.61
CA ALA A 98 9.84 -8.54 -15.57
C ALA A 98 8.65 -9.39 -16.04
N LEU A 99 7.77 -9.80 -15.12
CA LEU A 99 6.56 -10.53 -15.45
C LEU A 99 5.56 -9.69 -16.26
N SER A 100 5.49 -8.38 -16.01
CA SER A 100 4.65 -7.45 -16.78
C SER A 100 5.19 -7.25 -18.20
N VAL A 101 6.51 -7.30 -18.42
CA VAL A 101 7.08 -7.31 -19.79
C VAL A 101 6.68 -8.59 -20.52
N GLN A 102 6.82 -9.74 -19.87
CA GLN A 102 6.47 -11.03 -20.47
C GLN A 102 5.00 -11.04 -20.89
N GLU A 103 4.09 -10.64 -20.00
CA GLU A 103 2.67 -10.57 -20.30
C GLU A 103 2.36 -9.51 -21.36
N GLY A 104 2.95 -8.31 -21.26
CA GLY A 104 2.73 -7.24 -22.23
C GLY A 104 3.19 -7.61 -23.65
N LEU A 105 4.32 -8.31 -23.78
CA LEU A 105 4.79 -8.82 -25.07
C LEU A 105 3.91 -9.96 -25.59
N TYR A 106 3.46 -10.87 -24.72
CA TYR A 106 2.52 -11.92 -25.09
C TYR A 106 1.22 -11.32 -25.64
N GLN A 107 0.60 -10.39 -24.91
CA GLN A 107 -0.64 -9.73 -25.35
C GLN A 107 -0.44 -8.90 -26.63
N LEU A 108 0.74 -8.32 -26.83
CA LEU A 108 1.07 -7.66 -28.08
C LEU A 108 1.14 -8.64 -29.26
N THR A 109 1.63 -9.87 -29.04
CA THR A 109 1.59 -10.91 -30.09
C THR A 109 0.18 -11.37 -30.38
N VAL A 110 -0.67 -11.52 -29.37
CA VAL A 110 -2.09 -11.88 -29.53
C VAL A 110 -2.81 -10.81 -30.35
N TRP A 111 -2.63 -9.54 -29.99
CA TRP A 111 -3.19 -8.41 -30.74
C TRP A 111 -2.74 -8.36 -32.20
N ARG A 112 -1.49 -8.73 -32.50
CA ARG A 112 -0.99 -8.78 -33.89
C ARG A 112 -1.67 -9.86 -34.73
N VAL A 113 -2.14 -10.95 -34.09
CA VAL A 113 -2.85 -12.04 -34.77
C VAL A 113 -4.31 -11.67 -34.98
N ASP A 114 -4.96 -11.07 -33.97
CA ASP A 114 -6.34 -10.60 -34.07
C ASP A 114 -6.51 -9.19 -33.46
N PRO A 115 -6.43 -8.13 -34.28
CA PRO A 115 -6.56 -6.76 -33.81
C PRO A 115 -7.98 -6.38 -33.36
N ALA A 116 -8.98 -7.21 -33.67
CA ALA A 116 -10.38 -6.93 -33.34
C ALA A 116 -10.77 -7.43 -31.94
N ALA A 117 -10.02 -8.38 -31.37
CA ALA A 117 -10.33 -9.00 -30.09
C ALA A 117 -10.02 -8.08 -28.89
N GLU A 118 -8.89 -7.36 -28.89
CA GLU A 118 -8.49 -6.49 -27.80
C GLU A 118 -7.90 -5.15 -28.29
N PRO A 119 -8.10 -4.04 -27.57
CA PRO A 119 -7.48 -2.77 -27.91
C PRO A 119 -5.96 -2.83 -27.64
N VAL A 120 -5.15 -2.30 -28.56
CA VAL A 120 -3.68 -2.18 -28.42
C VAL A 120 -3.25 -1.44 -27.15
N THR A 121 -4.15 -0.66 -26.55
CA THR A 121 -3.93 0.06 -25.30
C THR A 121 -3.65 -0.88 -24.12
N TYR A 122 -4.18 -2.11 -24.12
CA TYR A 122 -3.95 -3.08 -23.03
C TYR A 122 -2.49 -3.53 -22.92
N PRO A 123 -1.84 -4.08 -23.98
CA PRO A 123 -0.42 -4.43 -23.91
C PRO A 123 0.48 -3.22 -23.67
N ILE A 124 0.13 -2.04 -24.20
CA ILE A 124 0.86 -0.80 -23.93
C ILE A 124 0.80 -0.44 -22.44
N ALA A 125 -0.36 -0.55 -21.80
CA ALA A 125 -0.53 -0.28 -20.37
C ALA A 125 0.31 -1.24 -19.51
N LEU A 126 0.41 -2.52 -19.90
CA LEU A 126 1.28 -3.50 -19.23
C LEU A 126 2.76 -3.16 -19.38
N LEU A 127 3.21 -2.73 -20.57
CA LEU A 127 4.58 -2.30 -20.80
C LEU A 127 4.93 -1.01 -20.04
N LEU A 128 3.99 -0.06 -19.93
CA LEU A 128 4.15 1.12 -19.08
C LEU A 128 4.22 0.73 -17.60
N CYS A 129 3.36 -0.19 -17.15
CA CYS A 129 3.42 -0.73 -15.80
C CYS A 129 4.77 -1.37 -15.52
N ALA A 130 5.31 -2.13 -16.48
CA ALA A 130 6.64 -2.73 -16.39
C ALA A 130 7.74 -1.67 -16.24
N LEU A 131 7.74 -0.65 -17.10
CA LEU A 131 8.71 0.45 -17.07
C LEU A 131 8.73 1.14 -15.69
N PHE A 132 7.55 1.50 -15.18
CA PHE A 132 7.46 2.16 -13.87
C PHE A 132 7.79 1.22 -12.71
N SER A 133 7.49 -0.07 -12.81
CA SER A 133 7.87 -1.07 -11.80
C SER A 133 9.38 -1.23 -11.72
N PHE A 134 10.07 -1.27 -12.87
CA PHE A 134 11.53 -1.27 -12.92
C PHE A 134 12.13 0.01 -12.34
N LEU A 135 11.52 1.16 -12.61
CA LEU A 135 11.96 2.44 -12.03
C LEU A 135 11.71 2.50 -10.52
N SER A 136 10.63 1.85 -10.06
CA SER A 136 10.23 1.84 -8.66
C SER A 136 11.16 1.01 -7.76
N GLY A 137 11.68 -0.11 -8.24
CA GLY A 137 12.65 -0.94 -7.48
C GLY A 137 13.79 -0.13 -6.84
N PRO A 138 14.66 0.54 -7.62
CA PRO A 138 15.73 1.38 -7.08
C PRO A 138 15.20 2.59 -6.32
N ALA A 139 14.05 3.15 -6.72
CA ALA A 139 13.42 4.26 -6.00
C ALA A 139 13.06 3.87 -4.56
N LEU A 140 12.46 2.69 -4.35
CA LEU A 140 12.13 2.18 -3.02
C LEU A 140 13.37 1.99 -2.15
N LEU A 141 14.48 1.51 -2.71
CA LEU A 141 15.75 1.38 -1.97
C LEU A 141 16.33 2.75 -1.59
N MET A 142 16.29 3.73 -2.50
CA MET A 142 16.75 5.09 -2.22
C MET A 142 15.90 5.76 -1.14
N LEU A 143 14.58 5.69 -1.26
CA LEU A 143 13.63 6.26 -0.30
C LEU A 143 13.68 5.55 1.05
N GLY A 144 13.84 4.22 1.03
CA GLY A 144 14.04 3.40 2.23
C GLY A 144 15.32 3.77 2.96
N ARG A 145 16.43 3.93 2.24
CA ARG A 145 17.73 4.36 2.80
C ARG A 145 17.65 5.76 3.43
N GLU A 146 17.04 6.72 2.75
CA GLU A 146 16.85 8.07 3.29
C GLU A 146 15.99 8.06 4.55
N SER A 147 14.91 7.28 4.56
CA SER A 147 14.04 7.15 5.74
C SER A 147 14.72 6.42 6.91
N TYR A 148 15.65 5.50 6.64
CA TYR A 148 16.32 4.69 7.66
C TYR A 148 17.54 5.38 8.29
N ARG A 149 18.40 6.01 7.49
CA ARG A 149 19.70 6.58 7.95
C ARG A 149 20.06 7.93 7.32
N GLY A 150 19.38 8.37 6.27
CA GLY A 150 19.81 9.52 5.48
C GLY A 150 19.12 10.84 5.85
N PRO A 151 19.73 11.99 5.55
CA PRO A 151 18.97 13.24 5.50
C PRO A 151 17.92 13.14 4.40
N ILE A 152 16.67 13.47 4.73
CA ILE A 152 15.58 13.49 3.74
C ILE A 152 15.87 14.61 2.75
N THR A 153 16.26 14.22 1.54
CA THR A 153 16.74 15.16 0.52
C THR A 153 15.62 15.47 -0.47
N GLN A 154 15.46 16.74 -0.84
CA GLN A 154 14.49 17.17 -1.87
C GLN A 154 14.75 16.51 -3.24
N LYS A 155 16.01 16.14 -3.53
CA LYS A 155 16.45 15.50 -4.79
C LYS A 155 15.84 14.11 -5.02
N ALA A 156 15.48 13.39 -3.96
CA ALA A 156 14.80 12.09 -4.08
C ALA A 156 13.27 12.22 -4.18
N GLY A 157 12.73 13.45 -4.11
CA GLY A 157 11.30 13.73 -4.26
C GLY A 157 10.71 13.09 -5.51
N PRO A 158 11.24 13.37 -6.72
CA PRO A 158 10.69 12.83 -7.98
C PRO A 158 10.63 11.30 -8.03
N TRP A 159 11.60 10.63 -7.41
CA TRP A 159 11.66 9.18 -7.35
C TRP A 159 10.53 8.55 -6.53
N SER A 160 9.95 9.30 -5.58
CA SER A 160 8.78 8.83 -4.82
C SER A 160 7.51 8.62 -5.65
N LEU A 161 7.45 9.22 -6.85
CA LEU A 161 6.32 9.07 -7.77
C LEU A 161 6.41 7.82 -8.66
N ALA A 162 7.55 7.14 -8.71
CA ALA A 162 7.73 5.95 -9.54
C ALA A 162 6.79 4.80 -9.13
N GLN A 163 6.68 4.53 -7.82
CA GLN A 163 5.79 3.50 -7.27
C GLN A 163 4.30 3.82 -7.55
N PRO A 164 3.77 5.03 -7.24
CA PRO A 164 2.41 5.42 -7.63
C PRO A 164 2.14 5.34 -9.14
N ALA A 165 3.10 5.73 -9.99
CA ALA A 165 2.95 5.67 -11.44
C ALA A 165 2.79 4.22 -11.94
N ALA A 166 3.54 3.27 -11.37
CA ALA A 166 3.37 1.85 -11.64
C ALA A 166 1.97 1.37 -11.25
N GLY A 167 1.47 1.81 -10.08
CA GLY A 167 0.13 1.49 -9.59
C GLY A 167 -0.98 2.08 -10.47
N LEU A 168 -0.78 3.28 -11.00
CA LEU A 168 -1.71 3.91 -11.94
C LEU A 168 -1.77 3.17 -13.28
N ALA A 169 -0.62 2.80 -13.84
CA ALA A 169 -0.56 1.99 -15.06
C ALA A 169 -1.21 0.62 -14.85
N TRP A 170 -1.01 0.01 -13.67
CA TRP A 170 -1.67 -1.24 -13.30
C TRP A 170 -3.19 -1.09 -13.15
N LEU A 171 -3.65 -0.01 -12.51
CA LEU A 171 -5.08 0.31 -12.40
C LEU A 171 -5.72 0.49 -13.78
N PHE A 172 -5.00 1.16 -14.69
CA PHE A 172 -5.46 1.35 -16.06
C PHE A 172 -5.51 0.02 -16.83
N ALA A 173 -4.49 -0.83 -16.72
CA ALA A 173 -4.49 -2.16 -17.34
C ALA A 173 -5.62 -3.06 -16.80
N THR A 174 -5.88 -3.03 -15.49
CA THR A 174 -6.97 -3.80 -14.88
C THR A 174 -8.35 -3.28 -15.32
N HIS A 175 -8.51 -1.97 -15.50
CA HIS A 175 -9.72 -1.38 -16.07
C HIS A 175 -9.93 -1.80 -17.54
N LEU A 176 -8.88 -1.79 -18.36
CA LEU A 176 -8.99 -2.21 -19.76
C LEU A 176 -9.38 -3.68 -19.90
N LYS A 177 -8.85 -4.56 -19.03
CA LYS A 177 -9.16 -5.99 -19.08
C LYS A 177 -10.61 -6.33 -18.69
N HIS A 178 -11.16 -5.66 -17.67
CA HIS A 178 -12.50 -5.98 -17.14
C HIS A 178 -13.56 -4.91 -17.45
N GLY A 179 -13.23 -3.92 -18.28
CA GLY A 179 -14.12 -2.79 -18.56
C GLY A 179 -15.42 -3.17 -19.27
N THR A 180 -15.41 -4.32 -19.94
CA THR A 180 -16.57 -4.92 -20.61
C THR A 180 -17.31 -5.93 -19.76
N ASP A 181 -16.75 -6.33 -18.61
CA ASP A 181 -17.33 -7.36 -17.76
C ASP A 181 -18.48 -6.78 -16.93
N PRO A 182 -19.72 -7.28 -17.09
CA PRO A 182 -20.87 -6.77 -16.34
C PRO A 182 -20.86 -7.20 -14.86
N VAL A 183 -20.02 -8.17 -14.50
CA VAL A 183 -19.99 -8.78 -13.16
C VAL A 183 -18.96 -8.09 -12.27
N LEU A 184 -19.36 -6.99 -11.63
CA LEU A 184 -18.48 -6.23 -10.75
C LEU A 184 -17.89 -7.06 -9.59
N MET A 185 -18.58 -8.11 -9.16
CA MET A 185 -18.14 -8.94 -8.03
C MET A 185 -16.89 -9.79 -8.35
N ASP A 186 -16.57 -9.99 -9.63
CA ASP A 186 -15.38 -10.73 -10.06
C ASP A 186 -14.10 -9.92 -9.86
N TYR A 187 -14.11 -8.66 -10.31
CA TYR A 187 -12.91 -7.80 -10.33
C TYR A 187 -12.95 -6.62 -9.35
N GLY A 188 -14.11 -6.30 -8.78
CA GLY A 188 -14.32 -5.13 -7.91
C GLY A 188 -13.39 -5.09 -6.68
N PRO A 189 -13.27 -6.18 -5.90
CA PRO A 189 -12.33 -6.25 -4.78
C PRO A 189 -10.87 -6.06 -5.20
N ALA A 190 -10.45 -6.71 -6.30
CA ALA A 190 -9.11 -6.54 -6.86
C ALA A 190 -8.88 -5.10 -7.34
N LEU A 191 -9.84 -4.47 -8.01
CA LEU A 191 -9.76 -3.08 -8.47
C LEU A 191 -9.65 -2.10 -7.29
N ALA A 192 -10.46 -2.30 -6.25
CA ALA A 192 -10.36 -1.53 -5.01
C ALA A 192 -8.99 -1.69 -4.36
N ALA A 193 -8.44 -2.91 -4.33
CA ALA A 193 -7.10 -3.17 -3.81
C ALA A 193 -6.03 -2.40 -4.58
N VAL A 194 -6.01 -2.47 -5.92
CA VAL A 194 -5.05 -1.72 -6.75
C VAL A 194 -5.16 -0.22 -6.51
N ALA A 195 -6.39 0.31 -6.46
CA ALA A 195 -6.63 1.72 -6.21
C ALA A 195 -6.07 2.18 -4.84
N PHE A 196 -6.32 1.41 -3.78
CA PHE A 196 -5.80 1.75 -2.44
C PHE A 196 -4.30 1.50 -2.29
N LEU A 197 -3.72 0.48 -2.96
CA LEU A 197 -2.28 0.26 -3.01
C LEU A 197 -1.56 1.44 -3.66
N MET A 198 -2.09 1.92 -4.80
CA MET A 198 -1.62 3.13 -5.48
C MET A 198 -1.79 4.36 -4.58
N LEU A 199 -2.98 4.57 -4.02
CA LEU A 199 -3.27 5.74 -3.18
C LEU A 199 -2.40 5.78 -1.93
N GLY A 200 -2.15 4.64 -1.28
CA GLY A 200 -1.23 4.54 -0.14
C GLY A 200 0.19 4.99 -0.49
N SER A 201 0.73 4.52 -1.62
CA SER A 201 2.04 4.94 -2.10
C SER A 201 2.07 6.42 -2.53
N TYR A 202 0.97 6.92 -3.10
CA TYR A 202 0.82 8.31 -3.53
C TYR A 202 0.81 9.28 -2.34
N GLU A 203 0.09 8.94 -1.26
CA GLU A 203 0.09 9.76 -0.05
C GLU A 203 1.48 9.79 0.62
N LEU A 204 2.21 8.66 0.61
CA LEU A 204 3.60 8.64 1.08
C LEU A 204 4.52 9.54 0.25
N ALA A 205 4.32 9.60 -1.07
CA ALA A 205 5.01 10.53 -1.94
C ALA A 205 4.60 11.99 -1.65
N ALA A 206 3.30 12.26 -1.48
CA ALA A 206 2.77 13.59 -1.21
C ALA A 206 3.31 14.21 0.09
N LEU A 207 3.59 13.39 1.11
CA LEU A 207 4.24 13.83 2.35
C LEU A 207 5.60 14.50 2.08
N ARG A 208 6.33 14.08 1.04
CA ARG A 208 7.65 14.63 0.69
C ARG A 208 7.57 15.99 -0.01
N TYR A 209 6.41 16.34 -0.56
CA TYR A 209 6.16 17.58 -1.32
C TYR A 209 5.42 18.67 -0.52
N ALA A 210 5.45 18.60 0.82
CA ALA A 210 4.88 19.60 1.72
C ALA A 210 3.34 19.78 1.66
N HIS A 211 2.60 18.75 1.24
CA HIS A 211 1.14 18.67 1.42
C HIS A 211 0.76 17.61 2.49
N PRO A 212 0.98 17.88 3.79
CA PRO A 212 0.91 16.85 4.81
C PRO A 212 -0.53 16.45 5.15
N HIS A 213 -0.96 15.30 4.63
CA HIS A 213 -2.16 14.59 5.10
C HIS A 213 -1.80 13.25 5.75
N PRO A 214 -1.02 13.24 6.86
CA PRO A 214 -0.48 12.01 7.45
C PRO A 214 -1.57 11.03 7.90
N ARG A 215 -2.74 11.55 8.32
CA ARG A 215 -3.92 10.72 8.65
C ARG A 215 -4.51 10.04 7.42
N ARG A 216 -4.60 10.75 6.29
CA ARG A 216 -5.11 10.19 5.03
C ARG A 216 -4.13 9.16 4.48
N GLY A 217 -2.83 9.46 4.53
CA GLY A 217 -1.78 8.50 4.15
C GLY A 217 -1.84 7.23 4.99
N LEU A 218 -1.93 7.34 6.32
CA LEU A 218 -2.02 6.17 7.18
C LEU A 218 -3.30 5.35 6.91
N PHE A 219 -4.45 6.02 6.73
CA PHE A 219 -5.68 5.34 6.34
C PHE A 219 -5.51 4.57 5.02
N CYS A 220 -4.96 5.21 3.99
CA CYS A 220 -4.78 4.61 2.67
C CYS A 220 -3.79 3.44 2.73
N CYS A 221 -2.68 3.57 3.47
CA CYS A 221 -1.73 2.48 3.66
C CYS A 221 -2.37 1.29 4.38
N LEU A 222 -3.09 1.50 5.49
CA LEU A 222 -3.72 0.40 6.23
C LEU A 222 -4.85 -0.27 5.45
N MET A 223 -5.68 0.51 4.75
CA MET A 223 -6.70 -0.03 3.85
C MET A 223 -6.08 -0.79 2.69
N SER A 224 -4.94 -0.34 2.16
CA SER A 224 -4.22 -1.06 1.11
C SER A 224 -3.69 -2.41 1.57
N VAL A 225 -3.28 -2.53 2.85
CA VAL A 225 -2.87 -3.81 3.43
C VAL A 225 -4.04 -4.78 3.53
N TYR A 226 -5.18 -4.31 4.04
CA TYR A 226 -6.41 -5.09 4.12
C TYR A 226 -6.87 -5.55 2.72
N LEU A 227 -7.03 -4.62 1.77
CA LEU A 227 -7.54 -4.92 0.43
C LEU A 227 -6.53 -5.69 -0.43
N GLY A 228 -5.23 -5.44 -0.27
CA GLY A 228 -4.21 -6.20 -0.99
C GLY A 228 -4.17 -7.67 -0.54
N LEU A 229 -4.33 -7.95 0.75
CA LEU A 229 -4.50 -9.32 1.24
C LEU A 229 -5.81 -9.94 0.77
N LEU A 230 -6.92 -9.19 0.81
CA LEU A 230 -8.22 -9.62 0.28
C LEU A 230 -8.12 -10.05 -1.20
N SER A 231 -7.39 -9.28 -2.02
CA SER A 231 -7.19 -9.50 -3.45
C SER A 231 -6.40 -10.77 -3.76
N LEU A 232 -5.57 -11.28 -2.85
CA LEU A 232 -4.90 -12.59 -3.02
C LEU A 232 -5.89 -13.76 -3.03
N GLY A 233 -7.12 -13.56 -2.55
CA GLY A 233 -8.21 -14.52 -2.69
C GLY A 233 -8.80 -14.57 -4.11
N ASP A 234 -8.46 -13.59 -4.97
CA ASP A 234 -8.72 -13.64 -6.39
C ASP A 234 -7.59 -14.41 -7.07
N SER A 235 -7.91 -15.27 -8.05
CA SER A 235 -6.92 -16.02 -8.82
C SER A 235 -6.09 -15.07 -9.69
N LEU A 236 -5.13 -14.39 -9.05
CA LEU A 236 -4.31 -13.37 -9.66
C LEU A 236 -3.26 -14.01 -10.58
N GLU A 237 -3.08 -13.41 -11.75
CA GLU A 237 -1.92 -13.66 -12.61
C GLU A 237 -0.62 -13.39 -11.83
N PRO A 238 0.47 -14.12 -12.15
CA PRO A 238 1.71 -14.07 -11.37
C PRO A 238 2.30 -12.66 -11.27
N PHE A 239 2.19 -11.85 -12.33
CA PHE A 239 2.66 -10.46 -12.29
C PHE A 239 1.84 -9.60 -11.30
N ARG A 240 0.52 -9.78 -11.24
CA ARG A 240 -0.37 -9.04 -10.32
C ARG A 240 -0.09 -9.41 -8.89
N LEU A 241 0.19 -10.69 -8.63
CA LEU A 241 0.56 -11.18 -7.31
C LEU A 241 1.89 -10.54 -6.86
N ALA A 242 2.90 -10.51 -7.73
CA ALA A 242 4.19 -9.88 -7.43
C ALA A 242 4.04 -8.37 -7.15
N LEU A 243 3.28 -7.65 -7.98
CA LEU A 243 3.00 -6.22 -7.78
C LEU A 243 2.21 -5.97 -6.48
N ALA A 244 1.16 -6.75 -6.23
CA ALA A 244 0.37 -6.65 -5.01
C ALA A 244 1.25 -6.83 -3.76
N ALA A 245 2.07 -7.88 -3.75
CA ALA A 245 3.02 -8.14 -2.66
C ALA A 245 4.03 -7.00 -2.49
N ALA A 246 4.55 -6.45 -3.59
CA ALA A 246 5.48 -5.33 -3.54
C ALA A 246 4.87 -4.07 -2.90
N PHE A 247 3.66 -3.67 -3.34
CA PHE A 247 2.93 -2.55 -2.77
C PHE A 247 2.53 -2.79 -1.31
N LEU A 248 2.10 -4.01 -0.97
CA LEU A 248 1.73 -4.40 0.39
C LEU A 248 2.90 -4.17 1.36
N LEU A 249 4.09 -4.65 1.01
CA LEU A 249 5.28 -4.52 1.85
C LEU A 249 5.72 -3.06 1.98
N SER A 250 5.74 -2.29 0.87
CA SER A 250 6.11 -0.87 0.91
C SER A 250 5.12 -0.02 1.70
N ASN A 251 3.81 -0.26 1.55
CA ASN A 251 2.78 0.49 2.25
C ASN A 251 2.71 0.10 3.74
N LEU A 252 2.98 -1.15 4.09
CA LEU A 252 3.13 -1.58 5.47
C LEU A 252 4.35 -0.90 6.13
N ALA A 253 5.47 -0.80 5.41
CA ALA A 253 6.64 -0.07 5.87
C ALA A 253 6.31 1.42 6.11
N GLY A 254 5.64 2.07 5.15
CA GLY A 254 5.19 3.46 5.28
C GLY A 254 4.21 3.68 6.44
N ALA A 255 3.28 2.75 6.66
CA ALA A 255 2.36 2.80 7.81
C ALA A 255 3.11 2.73 9.15
N MET A 256 4.15 1.90 9.26
CA MET A 256 4.97 1.82 10.48
C MET A 256 5.74 3.12 10.73
N ALA A 257 6.31 3.74 9.69
CA ALA A 257 6.98 5.03 9.80
C ALA A 257 6.02 6.14 10.27
N LEU A 258 4.82 6.19 9.69
CA LEU A 258 3.76 7.13 10.07
C LEU A 258 3.33 6.96 11.54
N LEU A 259 3.16 5.72 11.98
CA LEU A 259 2.74 5.40 13.34
C LEU A 259 3.83 5.66 14.38
N SER A 260 5.11 5.54 14.05
CA SER A 260 6.18 5.84 15.01
C SER A 260 6.17 7.29 15.48
N HIS A 261 5.58 8.21 14.70
CA HIS A 261 5.58 9.65 14.99
C HIS A 261 4.19 10.23 15.29
N MET A 262 3.11 9.48 15.02
CA MET A 262 1.75 9.90 15.39
C MET A 262 1.43 9.52 16.85
N GLY A 263 1.37 10.55 17.71
CA GLY A 263 1.01 10.44 19.12
C GLY A 263 -0.48 10.77 19.39
N PRO A 264 -1.04 10.33 20.54
CA PRO A 264 -2.41 10.64 20.92
C PRO A 264 -2.61 12.15 21.12
N VAL A 265 -3.76 12.67 20.67
CA VAL A 265 -4.25 13.99 21.10
C VAL A 265 -4.63 13.87 22.58
N ARG A 266 -3.90 14.54 23.48
CA ARG A 266 -4.31 14.66 24.89
C ARG A 266 -5.28 15.84 25.01
N SER A 267 -6.45 15.60 25.62
CA SER A 267 -7.36 16.66 26.08
C SER A 267 -6.56 17.58 27.01
N GLY A 268 -6.35 18.83 26.60
CA GLY A 268 -5.50 19.81 27.30
C GLY A 268 -4.17 20.04 26.59
N GLY A 269 -4.01 21.22 25.99
CA GLY A 269 -3.00 21.60 24.98
C GLY A 269 -1.53 21.67 25.39
N ALA A 270 -1.03 20.87 26.32
CA ALA A 270 0.39 20.85 26.68
C ALA A 270 1.02 19.47 26.41
N ARG A 271 1.96 19.42 25.46
CA ARG A 271 2.81 18.25 25.24
C ARG A 271 4.05 18.39 26.12
N LEU A 272 4.37 17.36 26.90
CA LEU A 272 5.58 17.30 27.75
C LEU A 272 6.81 17.64 26.91
N ALA A 273 7.61 18.58 27.41
CA ALA A 273 8.97 18.79 26.94
C ALA A 273 9.77 17.49 27.09
N PRO A 274 10.77 17.22 26.22
CA PRO A 274 11.69 16.12 26.46
C PRO A 274 12.28 16.30 27.86
N LYS A 275 12.16 15.25 28.68
CA LYS A 275 12.84 15.21 29.98
C LYS A 275 14.33 15.30 29.66
N LYS A 276 14.92 16.50 29.82
CA LYS A 276 16.37 16.63 29.91
C LYS A 276 16.80 15.65 31.00
N GLU A 277 17.54 14.62 30.63
CA GLU A 277 18.47 14.01 31.58
C GLU A 277 19.35 15.16 32.05
N ILE A 278 19.10 15.59 33.28
CA ILE A 278 20.01 16.46 34.00
C ILE A 278 21.18 15.53 34.29
N ASN A 279 22.18 15.52 33.40
CA ASN A 279 23.49 15.01 33.73
C ASN A 279 23.98 15.85 34.89
N ASN A 280 23.87 15.28 36.08
CA ASN A 280 24.48 15.80 37.30
C ASN A 280 25.95 15.38 37.26
N GLU A 281 26.71 15.95 36.32
CA GLU A 281 28.17 15.98 36.44
C GLU A 281 28.47 17.15 37.38
N GLY A 282 28.69 16.79 38.64
CA GLY A 282 29.12 17.71 39.67
C GLY A 282 30.44 18.36 39.27
N ASP A 283 30.42 19.69 39.22
CA ASP A 283 31.58 20.54 39.43
C ASP A 283 32.29 20.12 40.72
N HIS A 284 33.34 19.32 40.59
CA HIS A 284 34.44 19.35 41.55
C HIS A 284 35.48 20.33 41.01
N ASN A 285 35.25 21.61 41.30
CA ASN A 285 36.29 22.61 41.29
C ASN A 285 36.15 23.47 42.55
N ASN A 286 36.86 23.08 43.60
CA ASN A 286 37.28 24.00 44.66
C ASN A 286 38.79 23.85 44.75
N GLY A 287 39.49 24.91 44.37
CA GLY A 287 40.90 25.07 44.71
C GLY A 287 41.05 25.45 46.17
N GLU A 288 42.01 24.81 46.83
CA GLU A 288 43.07 25.42 47.63
C GLU A 288 44.36 24.64 47.37
#